data_AF-A0A497ED95-F1
#
_entry.id   AF-A0A497ED95-F1
#
_cell.length_a   1.000
_cell.length_b   1.000
_cell.length_c   1.000
_cell.angle_alpha   90.00
_cell.angle_beta   90.00
_cell.angle_gamma   90.00
#
_symmetry.space_group_name_H-M   'P 1'
#
loop_
_entity.id
_entity.type
_entity.pdbx_description
1 polymer ?
#
loop_
_entity_poly.entity_id
_entity_poly.type
_entity_poly.pdbx_seq_one_letter_code
_entity_poly.pdbx_strand_id
1 'polypeptide(L)'
;MLHSASGRIGPHRVMTKDTKPVTPPLDGMLDLDEPEFEAPSVDEGPAPEWSGNELLQIDVKGKIWVRGGRFFDGRVVGKVGGEDGEAVIAMLADRFQALEDRWLLLEKDVSGIHNMVRHIKSLRSFIHWVEGAKAIGDFEALLEKASGELERIETQLATGRAAKEQLIDEAEKLADSNSWRSTADTEAELMERWKRAGAGGGDEDEILWQRFKTARSRFFDRRSEHGAEVRENRRTGQQAKEDLITQAEALNSSTDWGATFDAMQDLMEQWKRTPSAGRKTDDELWNRFRAAREPFFEARKKQFAENRRQQSRGARDQGRPRGRSQAPRDRGGSASPGARRSSNQGSLHASLAELVGPLRDMFPADRKKEEDD
;
A
#
# COMPACT_ATOMS: atom_id res chain seq x y z
N MET A 1 -74.80 13.14 -23.71
CA MET A 1 -73.52 13.35 -24.43
C MET A 1 -72.75 14.41 -23.64
N LEU A 2 -71.94 13.98 -22.65
CA LEU A 2 -70.45 13.97 -22.65
C LEU A 2 -69.87 15.36 -22.95
N HIS A 3 -69.12 16.08 -22.09
CA HIS A 3 -67.96 15.71 -21.26
C HIS A 3 -67.83 16.71 -20.09
N SER A 4 -67.66 16.28 -18.84
CA SER A 4 -66.38 16.03 -18.13
C SER A 4 -65.42 17.21 -18.03
N ALA A 5 -65.34 17.81 -16.83
CA ALA A 5 -64.08 18.15 -16.15
C ALA A 5 -64.33 18.25 -14.63
N SER A 6 -63.98 17.17 -13.92
CA SER A 6 -63.69 17.09 -12.48
C SER A 6 -62.70 18.18 -12.05
N GLY A 7 -62.62 18.63 -10.79
CA GLY A 7 -63.14 18.11 -9.53
C GLY A 7 -62.66 19.00 -8.36
N ARG A 8 -63.36 18.85 -7.23
CA ARG A 8 -63.36 19.69 -6.02
C ARG A 8 -62.09 19.61 -5.15
N ILE A 9 -61.66 20.78 -4.69
CA ILE A 9 -61.51 21.28 -3.29
C ILE A 9 -61.32 20.27 -2.12
N GLY A 10 -60.18 20.44 -1.42
CA GLY A 10 -60.07 20.55 0.07
C GLY A 10 -59.18 19.51 0.82
N PRO A 11 -58.73 19.77 2.08
CA PRO A 11 -58.24 21.02 2.69
C PRO A 11 -57.02 20.89 3.67
N HIS A 12 -56.39 22.02 4.03
CA HIS A 12 -55.48 22.33 5.18
C HIS A 12 -54.10 21.63 5.36
N ARG A 13 -53.00 22.42 5.40
CA ARG A 13 -52.11 22.65 6.57
C ARG A 13 -50.97 23.65 6.23
N VAL A 14 -50.67 24.51 7.19
CA VAL A 14 -49.65 25.58 7.25
C VAL A 14 -48.22 25.02 7.23
N MET A 15 -47.24 25.73 6.62
CA MET A 15 -45.92 26.12 7.19
C MET A 15 -44.90 26.55 6.11
N THR A 16 -44.28 27.71 6.39
CA THR A 16 -42.93 28.19 6.05
C THR A 16 -42.45 28.23 4.59
N LYS A 17 -42.30 29.45 4.07
CA LYS A 17 -41.42 29.74 2.92
C LYS A 17 -39.97 29.49 3.36
N ASP A 18 -39.36 28.44 2.80
CA ASP A 18 -37.91 28.21 2.87
C ASP A 18 -37.18 29.35 2.16
N THR A 19 -36.83 30.36 2.94
CA THR A 19 -35.91 31.41 2.52
C THR A 19 -34.51 30.84 2.76
N LYS A 20 -33.85 30.36 1.69
CA LYS A 20 -32.44 29.96 1.76
C LYS A 20 -31.64 31.12 2.35
N PRO A 21 -30.79 30.91 3.37
CA PRO A 21 -29.86 31.94 3.80
C PRO A 21 -28.85 32.13 2.66
N VAL A 22 -29.03 33.19 1.89
CA VAL A 22 -27.99 33.71 1.02
C VAL A 22 -26.99 34.38 1.95
N THR A 23 -26.05 33.60 2.48
CA THR A 23 -24.81 34.18 3.01
C THR A 23 -24.03 34.64 1.79
N PRO A 24 -23.81 35.96 1.59
CA PRO A 24 -23.03 36.44 0.47
C PRO A 24 -21.59 35.90 0.57
N PRO A 25 -20.91 35.60 -0.55
CA PRO A 25 -19.51 35.20 -0.53
C PRO A 25 -18.66 36.33 0.05
N LEU A 26 -17.86 36.02 1.08
CA LEU A 26 -16.92 36.95 1.73
C LEU A 26 -15.78 37.44 0.80
N ASP A 27 -15.70 36.94 -0.44
CA ASP A 27 -14.69 37.35 -1.44
C ASP A 27 -14.71 38.85 -1.72
N GLY A 28 -15.86 39.52 -1.63
CA GLY A 28 -15.95 40.97 -1.83
C GLY A 28 -15.89 41.84 -0.57
N MET A 29 -15.81 41.24 0.63
CA MET A 29 -15.83 41.97 1.91
C MET A 29 -14.43 42.05 2.55
N LEU A 30 -13.49 41.27 2.01
CA LEU A 30 -12.05 41.40 2.26
C LEU A 30 -11.37 42.35 1.26
N ASP A 31 -11.99 42.60 0.10
CA ASP A 31 -11.58 43.57 -0.93
C ASP A 31 -12.27 44.95 -0.74
N LEU A 32 -12.45 45.40 0.51
CA LEU A 32 -12.75 46.82 0.74
C LEU A 32 -11.44 47.56 0.57
N ASP A 33 -11.42 48.53 -0.36
CA ASP A 33 -10.30 49.42 -0.64
C ASP A 33 -9.53 49.71 0.65
N GLU A 34 -8.23 49.43 0.59
CA GLU A 34 -7.23 49.84 1.57
C GLU A 34 -7.56 51.27 1.96
N PRO A 35 -8.09 51.54 3.18
CA PRO A 35 -8.33 52.91 3.53
C PRO A 35 -6.93 53.51 3.61
N GLU A 36 -6.65 54.53 2.81
CA GLU A 36 -5.39 55.27 2.88
C GLU A 36 -5.25 55.82 4.30
N PHE A 37 -4.65 55.01 5.18
CA PHE A 37 -4.32 55.41 6.51
C PHE A 37 -2.90 55.93 6.44
N GLU A 38 -2.78 57.26 6.38
CA GLU A 38 -1.51 57.95 6.61
C GLU A 38 -0.82 57.31 7.82
N ALA A 39 0.39 56.79 7.55
CA ALA A 39 1.28 56.27 8.57
C ALA A 39 1.38 57.27 9.73
N PRO A 40 1.40 56.81 10.98
CA PRO A 40 1.53 57.71 12.13
C PRO A 40 2.76 58.60 11.92
N SER A 41 2.56 59.91 12.04
CA SER A 41 3.67 60.85 11.90
C SER A 41 4.71 60.54 12.98
N VAL A 42 5.98 60.39 12.58
CA VAL A 42 7.07 59.91 13.45
C VAL A 42 7.49 60.97 14.50
N ASP A 43 6.82 62.13 14.55
CA ASP A 43 7.23 63.29 15.34
C ASP A 43 6.12 63.78 16.30
N GLU A 44 5.64 62.90 17.18
CA GLU A 44 4.54 63.22 18.09
C GLU A 44 4.91 63.38 19.58
N GLY A 45 6.20 63.25 19.92
CA GLY A 45 6.70 63.31 21.30
C GLY A 45 6.60 61.97 22.04
N PRO A 46 7.17 61.83 23.25
CA PRO A 46 7.14 60.57 23.98
C PRO A 46 5.71 60.22 24.40
N ALA A 47 5.36 58.93 24.28
CA ALA A 47 4.09 58.39 24.74
C ALA A 47 3.88 58.71 26.23
N PRO A 48 2.64 58.99 26.66
CA PRO A 48 2.36 59.32 28.04
C PRO A 48 2.56 58.11 28.97
N GLU A 49 2.81 58.36 30.26
CA GLU A 49 2.92 57.30 31.26
C GLU A 49 1.54 56.69 31.56
N TRP A 50 1.42 55.38 31.34
CA TRP A 50 0.18 54.64 31.53
C TRP A 50 0.00 54.23 33.00
N SER A 51 -1.16 54.52 33.60
CA SER A 51 -1.52 54.04 34.93
C SER A 51 -2.71 53.08 34.89
N GLY A 52 -2.61 51.93 35.58
CA GLY A 52 -3.71 50.97 35.69
C GLY A 52 -4.10 50.30 34.36
N ASN A 53 -5.40 50.15 34.10
CA ASN A 53 -5.97 49.47 32.91
C ASN A 53 -6.58 50.47 31.90
N GLU A 54 -6.12 51.72 31.90
CA GLU A 54 -6.58 52.72 30.95
C GLU A 54 -6.19 52.34 29.52
N LEU A 55 -7.16 52.39 28.60
CA LEU A 55 -6.98 52.07 27.17
C LEU A 55 -6.73 53.32 26.31
N LEU A 56 -7.03 54.50 26.85
CA LEU A 56 -6.86 55.79 26.18
C LEU A 56 -6.30 56.83 27.16
N GLN A 57 -5.50 57.75 26.64
CA GLN A 57 -5.09 58.97 27.34
C GLN A 57 -5.15 60.16 26.37
N ILE A 58 -5.61 61.32 26.85
CA ILE A 58 -5.67 62.54 26.06
C ILE A 58 -4.61 63.50 26.60
N ASP A 59 -3.69 63.93 25.74
CA ASP A 59 -2.63 64.85 26.14
C ASP A 59 -3.16 66.30 26.32
N VAL A 60 -2.34 67.16 26.91
CA VAL A 60 -2.66 68.58 27.13
C VAL A 60 -2.89 69.38 25.83
N LYS A 61 -2.51 68.83 24.67
CA LYS A 61 -2.74 69.40 23.33
C LYS A 61 -3.99 68.82 22.67
N GLY A 62 -4.74 67.97 23.36
CA GLY A 62 -5.94 67.29 22.89
C GLY A 62 -5.67 66.04 22.05
N LYS A 63 -4.43 65.55 21.90
CA LYS A 63 -4.14 64.33 21.15
C LYS A 63 -4.63 63.10 21.90
N ILE A 64 -5.28 62.19 21.20
CA ILE A 64 -5.79 60.93 21.74
C ILE A 64 -4.73 59.85 21.51
N TRP A 65 -4.14 59.38 22.59
CA TRP A 65 -3.24 58.23 22.62
C TRP A 65 -4.00 56.96 22.96
N VAL A 66 -3.66 55.89 22.26
CA VAL A 66 -4.11 54.53 22.56
C VAL A 66 -2.94 53.73 23.12
N ARG A 67 -3.27 52.87 24.08
CA ARG A 67 -2.29 52.04 24.76
C ARG A 67 -1.65 51.07 23.79
N GLY A 68 -0.32 51.05 23.79
CA GLY A 68 0.46 50.00 23.15
C GLY A 68 0.65 48.80 24.08
N GLY A 69 1.15 47.71 23.52
CA GLY A 69 1.37 46.45 24.23
C GLY A 69 2.39 45.60 23.50
N ARG A 70 2.23 44.27 23.54
CA ARG A 70 3.18 43.35 22.90
C ARG A 70 3.23 43.45 21.36
N PHE A 71 2.17 43.97 20.74
CA PHE A 71 2.01 43.96 19.27
C PHE A 71 2.41 45.29 18.61
N PHE A 72 2.24 46.42 19.31
CA PHE A 72 2.59 47.75 18.81
C PHE A 72 2.82 48.72 19.97
N ASP A 73 3.64 49.74 19.72
CA ASP A 73 3.88 50.84 20.67
C ASP A 73 2.69 51.81 20.72
N GLY A 74 2.49 52.48 21.86
CA GLY A 74 1.39 53.44 22.01
C GLY A 74 1.39 54.49 20.89
N ARG A 75 0.21 54.76 20.33
CA ARG A 75 0.07 55.60 19.12
C ARG A 75 -1.02 56.64 19.27
N VAL A 76 -0.89 57.73 18.52
CA VAL A 76 -1.93 58.76 18.41
C VAL A 76 -2.95 58.35 17.35
N VAL A 77 -4.23 58.33 17.74
CA VAL A 77 -5.33 57.91 16.87
C VAL A 77 -6.27 59.05 16.48
N GLY A 78 -6.13 60.21 17.10
CA GLY A 78 -6.95 61.38 16.81
C GLY A 78 -6.59 62.59 17.67
N LYS A 79 -7.38 63.65 17.53
CA LYS A 79 -7.26 64.87 18.34
C LYS A 79 -8.65 65.40 18.69
N VAL A 80 -8.85 65.71 19.96
CA VAL A 80 -10.03 66.36 20.53
C VAL A 80 -9.81 67.88 20.46
N GLY A 81 -10.78 68.61 19.91
CA GLY A 81 -10.79 70.08 19.93
C GLY A 81 -12.20 70.64 19.78
N GLY A 82 -12.51 71.70 20.54
CA GLY A 82 -13.83 72.36 20.52
C GLY A 82 -14.93 71.61 21.29
N GLU A 83 -16.20 71.95 21.00
CA GLU A 83 -17.39 71.35 21.61
C GLU A 83 -17.68 69.91 21.13
N ASP A 84 -17.06 69.48 20.02
CA ASP A 84 -17.33 68.19 19.35
C ASP A 84 -16.42 67.04 19.82
N GLY A 85 -15.68 67.23 20.92
CA GLY A 85 -14.67 66.28 21.38
C GLY A 85 -15.21 64.89 21.73
N GLU A 86 -16.38 64.83 22.37
CA GLU A 86 -17.07 63.58 22.69
C GLU A 86 -17.50 62.82 21.43
N ALA A 87 -17.90 63.54 20.37
CA ALA A 87 -18.29 62.94 19.10
C ALA A 87 -17.10 62.27 18.39
N VAL A 88 -15.90 62.86 18.48
CA VAL A 88 -14.67 62.26 17.92
C VAL A 88 -14.31 60.97 18.66
N ILE A 89 -14.42 60.95 19.99
CA ILE A 89 -14.16 59.76 20.80
C ILE A 89 -15.18 58.67 20.49
N ALA A 90 -16.47 59.02 20.42
CA ALA A 90 -17.54 58.08 20.07
C ALA A 90 -17.30 57.46 18.68
N MET A 91 -16.96 58.28 17.67
CA MET A 91 -16.63 57.78 16.33
C MET A 91 -15.44 56.80 16.36
N LEU A 92 -14.39 57.07 17.15
CA LEU A 92 -13.23 56.19 17.26
C LEU A 92 -13.56 54.89 18.02
N ALA A 93 -14.48 54.93 18.98
CA ALA A 93 -14.99 53.74 19.65
C ALA A 93 -15.86 52.89 18.71
N ASP A 94 -16.75 53.51 17.94
CA ASP A 94 -17.57 52.83 16.92
C ASP A 94 -16.71 52.13 15.86
N ARG A 95 -15.58 52.75 15.47
CA ARG A 95 -14.60 52.12 14.59
C ARG A 95 -14.00 50.86 15.20
N PHE A 96 -13.70 50.87 16.51
CA PHE A 96 -13.19 49.67 17.19
C PHE A 96 -14.26 48.58 17.26
N GLN A 97 -15.51 48.95 17.56
CA GLN A 97 -16.64 48.01 17.55
C GLN A 97 -16.79 47.32 16.18
N ALA A 98 -16.56 48.05 15.08
CA ALA A 98 -16.55 47.47 13.75
C ALA A 98 -15.40 46.45 13.54
N LEU A 99 -14.24 46.63 14.20
CA LEU A 99 -13.16 45.64 14.20
C LEU A 99 -13.59 44.36 14.93
N GLU A 100 -14.25 44.51 16.09
CA GLU A 100 -14.76 43.38 16.88
C GLU A 100 -15.85 42.61 16.15
N ASP A 101 -16.77 43.30 15.48
CA ASP A 101 -17.82 42.68 14.67
C ASP A 101 -17.20 41.90 13.50
N ARG A 102 -16.16 42.46 12.86
CA ARG A 102 -15.41 41.76 11.81
C ARG A 102 -14.67 40.54 12.37
N TRP A 103 -14.07 40.65 13.56
CA TRP A 103 -13.47 39.52 14.24
C TRP A 103 -14.48 38.41 14.47
N LEU A 104 -15.67 38.72 14.97
CA LEU A 104 -16.72 37.74 15.23
C LEU A 104 -17.11 36.97 13.95
N LEU A 105 -17.17 37.66 12.81
CA LEU A 105 -17.42 37.03 11.51
C LEU A 105 -16.25 36.14 11.08
N LEU A 106 -15.01 36.63 11.23
CA LEU A 106 -13.80 35.89 10.89
C LEU A 106 -13.62 34.66 11.78
N GLU A 107 -13.82 34.77 13.08
CA GLU A 107 -13.77 33.67 14.05
C GLU A 107 -14.75 32.56 13.66
N LYS A 108 -15.97 32.93 13.27
CA LYS A 108 -16.96 31.98 12.77
C LYS A 108 -16.51 31.30 11.48
N ASP A 109 -15.91 32.02 10.53
CA ASP A 109 -15.36 31.45 9.29
C ASP A 109 -14.21 30.48 9.59
N VAL A 110 -13.27 30.93 10.44
CA VAL A 110 -12.08 30.20 10.87
C VAL A 110 -12.43 28.91 11.64
N SER A 111 -13.53 28.92 12.39
CA SER A 111 -14.07 27.73 13.07
C SER A 111 -14.66 26.69 12.10
N GLY A 112 -14.88 27.07 10.84
CA GLY A 112 -15.34 26.19 9.78
C GLY A 112 -14.32 25.13 9.37
N ILE A 113 -14.80 24.08 8.70
CA ILE A 113 -14.02 22.85 8.41
C ILE A 113 -13.09 23.00 7.18
N HIS A 114 -13.22 24.07 6.39
CA HIS A 114 -12.58 24.10 5.07
C HIS A 114 -11.57 25.24 4.87
N ASN A 115 -10.47 24.91 4.20
CA ASN A 115 -9.44 25.83 3.70
C ASN A 115 -8.65 26.62 4.77
N MET A 116 -7.93 25.89 5.61
CA MET A 116 -7.02 26.43 6.63
C MET A 116 -5.97 27.41 6.07
N VAL A 117 -5.51 27.22 4.83
CA VAL A 117 -4.54 28.14 4.19
C VAL A 117 -5.17 29.50 3.89
N ARG A 118 -6.43 29.53 3.44
CA ARG A 118 -7.21 30.77 3.32
C ARG A 118 -7.37 31.44 4.68
N HIS A 119 -7.68 30.68 5.73
CA HIS A 119 -7.83 31.23 7.08
C HIS A 119 -6.55 31.91 7.57
N ILE A 120 -5.37 31.31 7.35
CA ILE A 120 -4.08 31.93 7.66
C ILE A 120 -3.94 33.29 6.97
N LYS A 121 -4.25 33.37 5.67
CA LYS A 121 -4.19 34.64 4.93
C LYS A 121 -5.13 35.68 5.52
N SER A 122 -6.39 35.31 5.77
CA SER A 122 -7.40 36.21 6.34
C SER A 122 -7.01 36.70 7.75
N LEU A 123 -6.49 35.82 8.60
CA LEU A 123 -6.05 36.15 9.95
C LEU A 123 -4.84 37.09 9.94
N ARG A 124 -3.84 36.84 9.09
CA ARG A 124 -2.68 37.74 8.93
C ARG A 124 -3.09 39.12 8.44
N SER A 125 -3.99 39.18 7.45
CA SER A 125 -4.53 40.45 6.96
C SER A 125 -5.35 41.18 8.02
N PHE A 126 -6.14 40.47 8.82
CA PHE A 126 -6.89 41.05 9.93
C PHE A 126 -5.98 41.61 11.02
N ILE A 127 -4.96 40.86 11.44
CA ILE A 127 -3.94 41.31 12.41
C ILE A 127 -3.29 42.61 11.92
N HIS A 128 -2.81 42.62 10.68
CA HIS A 128 -2.20 43.81 10.08
C HIS A 128 -3.16 45.01 10.05
N TRP A 129 -4.44 44.79 9.74
CA TRP A 129 -5.46 45.84 9.73
C TRP A 129 -5.72 46.42 11.14
N VAL A 130 -5.81 45.56 12.16
CA VAL A 130 -6.00 45.98 13.57
C VAL A 130 -4.78 46.75 14.09
N GLU A 131 -3.57 46.33 13.71
CA GLU A 131 -2.33 47.04 14.02
C GLU A 131 -2.27 48.44 13.41
N GLY A 132 -2.90 48.69 12.26
CA GLY A 132 -2.93 50.01 11.61
C GLY A 132 -4.14 50.89 11.96
N ALA A 133 -5.16 50.36 12.63
CA ALA A 133 -6.45 51.04 12.76
C ALA A 133 -6.42 52.27 13.71
N LYS A 134 -6.99 53.39 13.24
CA LYS A 134 -7.25 54.59 14.06
C LYS A 134 -8.61 54.45 14.77
N ALA A 135 -8.61 53.80 15.92
CA ALA A 135 -9.77 53.55 16.77
C ALA A 135 -9.37 53.51 18.25
N ILE A 136 -10.33 53.50 19.17
CA ILE A 136 -10.09 53.40 20.62
C ILE A 136 -10.75 52.12 21.15
N GLY A 137 -9.97 51.24 21.77
CA GLY A 137 -10.47 50.00 22.36
C GLY A 137 -9.36 49.08 22.82
N ASP A 138 -9.71 47.84 23.18
CA ASP A 138 -8.78 46.82 23.67
C ASP A 138 -8.12 46.06 22.51
N PHE A 139 -7.18 46.72 21.83
CA PHE A 139 -6.43 46.13 20.74
C PHE A 139 -5.59 44.92 21.18
N GLU A 140 -5.09 44.94 22.42
CA GLU A 140 -4.27 43.85 22.95
C GLU A 140 -5.08 42.56 23.01
N ALA A 141 -6.26 42.58 23.64
CA ALA A 141 -7.13 41.40 23.70
C ALA A 141 -7.58 40.92 22.30
N LEU A 142 -7.84 41.84 21.37
CA LEU A 142 -8.27 41.48 20.01
C LEU A 142 -7.14 40.81 19.21
N LEU A 143 -5.92 41.36 19.29
CA LEU A 143 -4.75 40.82 18.62
C LEU A 143 -4.27 39.51 19.25
N GLU A 144 -4.42 39.33 20.57
CA GLU A 144 -4.16 38.04 21.23
C GLU A 144 -5.07 36.94 20.70
N LYS A 145 -6.38 37.21 20.57
CA LYS A 145 -7.33 36.25 19.99
C LYS A 145 -6.96 35.87 18.56
N ALA A 146 -6.72 36.87 17.71
CA ALA A 146 -6.40 36.64 16.29
C ALA A 146 -5.07 35.90 16.10
N SER A 147 -4.03 36.28 16.86
CA SER A 147 -2.73 35.63 16.81
C SER A 147 -2.78 34.20 17.36
N GLY A 148 -3.55 33.96 18.41
CA GLY A 148 -3.75 32.62 18.97
C GLY A 148 -4.44 31.66 17.99
N GLU A 149 -5.46 32.12 17.27
CA GLU A 149 -6.10 31.31 16.23
C GLU A 149 -5.17 31.05 15.03
N LEU A 150 -4.37 32.05 14.65
CA LEU A 150 -3.35 31.88 13.61
C LEU A 150 -2.34 30.80 14.00
N GLU A 151 -1.76 30.90 15.20
CA GLU A 151 -0.80 29.94 15.73
C GLU A 151 -1.40 28.53 15.84
N ARG A 152 -2.66 28.41 16.28
CA ARG A 152 -3.38 27.14 16.35
C ARG A 152 -3.45 26.46 14.97
N ILE A 153 -3.80 27.21 13.93
CA ILE A 153 -3.93 26.68 12.57
C ILE A 153 -2.57 26.31 11.98
N GLU A 154 -1.57 27.17 12.14
CA GLU A 154 -0.21 26.89 11.68
C GLU A 154 0.36 25.63 12.35
N THR A 155 0.13 25.47 13.65
CA THR A 155 0.54 24.27 14.40
C THR A 155 -0.17 23.01 13.91
N GLN A 156 -1.47 23.10 13.60
CA GLN A 156 -2.23 21.96 13.05
C GLN A 156 -1.69 21.54 11.68
N LEU A 157 -1.39 22.49 10.78
CA LEU A 157 -0.81 22.20 9.47
C LEU A 157 0.60 21.62 9.60
N ALA A 158 1.44 22.18 10.48
CA ALA A 158 2.78 21.67 10.73
C ALA A 158 2.76 20.23 11.28
N THR A 159 1.82 19.93 12.18
CA THR A 159 1.63 18.57 12.71
C THR A 159 1.18 17.59 11.61
N GLY A 160 0.22 18.00 10.77
CA GLY A 160 -0.25 17.19 9.64
C GLY A 160 0.86 16.89 8.64
N ARG A 161 1.66 17.91 8.32
CA ARG A 161 2.85 17.80 7.45
C ARG A 161 3.89 16.83 8.00
N ALA A 162 4.31 17.01 9.25
CA ALA A 162 5.28 16.13 9.89
C ALA A 162 4.80 14.68 9.94
N ALA A 163 3.51 14.44 10.21
CA ALA A 163 2.93 13.10 10.16
C ALA A 163 2.99 12.50 8.75
N LYS A 164 2.69 13.28 7.70
CA LYS A 164 2.79 12.83 6.31
C LYS A 164 4.22 12.53 5.88
N GLU A 165 5.18 13.36 6.28
CA GLU A 165 6.61 13.13 6.03
C GLU A 165 7.08 11.81 6.66
N GLN A 166 6.71 11.53 7.91
CA GLN A 166 7.03 10.26 8.56
C GLN A 166 6.44 9.06 7.81
N LEU A 167 5.20 9.16 7.31
CA LEU A 167 4.57 8.11 6.53
C LEU A 167 5.27 7.86 5.19
N ILE A 168 5.77 8.93 4.56
CA ILE A 168 6.58 8.84 3.34
C ILE A 168 7.88 8.11 3.64
N ASP A 169 8.60 8.49 4.70
CA ASP A 169 9.86 7.84 5.07
C ASP A 169 9.66 6.35 5.41
N GLU A 170 8.54 5.99 6.04
CA GLU A 170 8.16 4.60 6.29
C GLU A 170 7.91 3.85 4.96
N ALA A 171 7.14 4.42 4.03
CA ALA A 171 6.88 3.82 2.72
C ALA A 171 8.16 3.68 1.86
N GLU A 172 9.04 4.68 1.89
CA GLU A 172 10.32 4.66 1.16
C GLU A 172 11.23 3.51 1.64
N LYS A 173 11.22 3.19 2.94
CA LYS A 173 11.96 2.03 3.49
C LYS A 173 11.37 0.69 3.04
N LEU A 174 10.06 0.64 2.81
CA LEU A 174 9.35 -0.56 2.36
C LEU A 174 9.46 -0.78 0.85
N ALA A 175 9.81 0.26 0.08
CA ALA A 175 9.80 0.24 -1.37
C ALA A 175 10.65 -0.88 -2.02
N ASP A 176 11.72 -1.33 -1.35
CA ASP A 176 12.62 -2.41 -1.79
C ASP A 176 12.46 -3.73 -1.03
N SER A 177 11.45 -3.84 -0.16
CA SER A 177 11.18 -5.07 0.57
C SER A 177 10.76 -6.20 -0.38
N ASN A 178 11.27 -7.40 -0.12
CA ASN A 178 10.87 -8.62 -0.82
C ASN A 178 9.90 -9.50 0.00
N SER A 179 9.46 -9.03 1.19
CA SER A 179 8.41 -9.73 1.94
C SER A 179 7.05 -9.24 1.45
N TRP A 180 6.53 -9.86 0.39
CA TRP A 180 5.45 -9.30 -0.41
C TRP A 180 4.14 -9.17 0.35
N ARG A 181 3.74 -10.19 1.11
CA ARG A 181 2.48 -10.18 1.86
C ARG A 181 2.50 -9.19 3.00
N SER A 182 3.47 -9.33 3.90
CA SER A 182 3.56 -8.50 5.10
C SER A 182 3.74 -7.02 4.77
N THR A 183 4.55 -6.71 3.76
CA THR A 183 4.77 -5.33 3.31
C THR A 183 3.51 -4.75 2.69
N ALA A 184 2.73 -5.54 1.93
CA ALA A 184 1.46 -5.08 1.37
C ALA A 184 0.43 -4.72 2.46
N ASP A 185 0.41 -5.48 3.56
CA ASP A 185 -0.46 -5.20 4.72
C ASP A 185 -0.01 -3.90 5.43
N THR A 186 1.30 -3.74 5.67
CA THR A 186 1.85 -2.49 6.24
C THR A 186 1.57 -1.28 5.33
N GLU A 187 1.72 -1.44 4.01
CA GLU A 187 1.40 -0.42 3.02
C GLU A 187 -0.08 -0.02 3.03
N ALA A 188 -0.99 -0.93 3.36
CA ALA A 188 -2.41 -0.62 3.53
C ALA A 188 -2.64 0.20 4.82
N GLU A 189 -1.97 -0.15 5.92
CA GLU A 189 -2.02 0.60 7.17
C GLU A 189 -1.47 2.02 7.03
N LEU A 190 -0.37 2.20 6.28
CA LEU A 190 0.18 3.51 5.97
C LEU A 190 -0.82 4.39 5.22
N MET A 191 -1.58 3.83 4.27
CA MET A 191 -2.63 4.57 3.57
C MET A 191 -3.77 5.01 4.50
N GLU A 192 -4.16 4.17 5.46
CA GLU A 192 -5.19 4.54 6.45
C GLU A 192 -4.67 5.57 7.46
N ARG A 193 -3.38 5.54 7.81
CA ARG A 193 -2.74 6.61 8.59
C ARG A 193 -2.66 7.90 7.77
N TRP A 194 -2.34 7.84 6.48
CA TRP A 194 -2.30 9.00 5.58
C TRP A 194 -3.64 9.72 5.49
N LYS A 195 -4.75 8.99 5.31
CA LYS A 195 -6.10 9.57 5.28
C LYS A 195 -6.48 10.29 6.58
N ARG A 196 -5.88 9.89 7.71
CA ARG A 196 -6.08 10.47 9.04
C ARG A 196 -5.07 11.57 9.36
N ALA A 197 -3.93 11.59 8.69
CA ALA A 197 -2.96 12.68 8.78
C ALA A 197 -3.61 13.91 8.15
N GLY A 198 -3.95 14.89 8.99
CA GLY A 198 -4.65 16.11 8.58
C GLY A 198 -3.95 16.88 7.45
N ALA A 199 -4.52 17.99 7.03
CA ALA A 199 -3.91 18.82 5.98
C ALA A 199 -2.51 19.30 6.39
N GLY A 200 -1.56 19.28 5.45
CA GLY A 200 -0.20 19.82 5.58
C GLY A 200 -0.04 21.18 4.89
N GLY A 201 -1.06 21.60 4.13
CA GLY A 201 -1.22 22.96 3.60
C GLY A 201 -1.17 23.01 2.08
N GLY A 202 -2.33 23.28 1.44
CA GLY A 202 -2.45 23.64 0.03
C GLY A 202 -1.60 22.80 -0.93
N ASP A 203 -0.75 23.48 -1.71
CA ASP A 203 0.12 22.86 -2.72
C ASP A 203 1.11 21.83 -2.15
N GLU A 204 1.52 21.99 -0.89
CA GLU A 204 2.45 21.06 -0.26
C GLU A 204 1.83 19.67 -0.04
N ASP A 205 0.51 19.60 0.19
CA ASP A 205 -0.19 18.32 0.31
C ASP A 205 -0.13 17.52 -0.99
N GLU A 206 -0.16 18.18 -2.15
CA GLU A 206 -0.02 17.52 -3.45
C GLU A 206 1.42 17.00 -3.64
N ILE A 207 2.42 17.79 -3.26
CA ILE A 207 3.84 17.37 -3.34
C ILE A 207 4.08 16.13 -2.45
N LEU A 208 3.60 16.17 -1.20
CA LEU A 208 3.72 15.06 -0.26
C LEU A 208 2.97 13.83 -0.79
N TRP A 209 1.76 14.03 -1.36
CA TRP A 209 0.99 12.93 -1.94
C TRP A 209 1.71 12.26 -3.10
N GLN A 210 2.31 13.03 -4.03
CA GLN A 210 3.06 12.47 -5.15
C GLN A 210 4.28 11.68 -4.68
N ARG A 211 5.00 12.17 -3.67
CA ARG A 211 6.12 11.43 -3.06
C ARG A 211 5.66 10.12 -2.43
N PHE A 212 4.61 10.17 -1.60
CA PHE A 212 4.04 8.98 -0.96
C PHE A 212 3.60 7.96 -2.01
N LYS A 213 2.81 8.39 -3.00
CA LYS A 213 2.34 7.53 -4.09
C LYS A 213 3.50 6.89 -4.85
N THR A 214 4.55 7.65 -5.16
CA THR A 214 5.72 7.14 -5.89
C THR A 214 6.43 6.04 -5.11
N ALA A 215 6.65 6.23 -3.80
CA ALA A 215 7.26 5.23 -2.94
C ALA A 215 6.45 3.92 -2.92
N ARG A 216 5.13 4.02 -2.79
CA ARG A 216 4.23 2.85 -2.78
C ARG A 216 4.16 2.15 -4.13
N SER A 217 4.05 2.92 -5.22
CA SER A 217 4.02 2.37 -6.58
C SER A 217 5.24 1.52 -6.85
N ARG A 218 6.44 1.95 -6.42
CA ARG A 218 7.68 1.18 -6.58
C ARG A 218 7.58 -0.23 -5.98
N PHE A 219 7.04 -0.37 -4.77
CA PHE A 219 6.82 -1.68 -4.15
C PHE A 219 5.82 -2.54 -4.94
N PHE A 220 4.67 -1.99 -5.28
CA PHE A 220 3.61 -2.74 -5.97
C PHE A 220 4.00 -3.13 -7.41
N ASP A 221 4.75 -2.29 -8.11
CA ASP A 221 5.28 -2.57 -9.43
C ASP A 221 6.25 -3.76 -9.37
N ARG A 222 7.22 -3.73 -8.44
CA ARG A 222 8.14 -4.85 -8.21
C ARG A 222 7.42 -6.15 -7.84
N ARG A 223 6.41 -6.06 -6.97
CA ARG A 223 5.59 -7.23 -6.59
C ARG A 223 4.86 -7.80 -7.80
N SER A 224 4.32 -6.94 -8.66
CA SER A 224 3.65 -7.33 -9.90
C SER A 224 4.62 -8.02 -10.88
N GLU A 225 5.81 -7.44 -11.07
CA GLU A 225 6.88 -7.99 -11.90
C GLU A 225 7.32 -9.36 -11.40
N HIS A 226 7.60 -9.50 -10.10
CA HIS A 226 7.95 -10.78 -9.49
C HIS A 226 6.84 -11.81 -9.69
N GLY A 227 5.58 -11.41 -9.47
CA GLY A 227 4.43 -12.29 -9.73
C GLY A 227 4.31 -12.70 -11.19
N ALA A 228 4.67 -11.83 -12.14
CA ALA A 228 4.69 -12.15 -13.57
C ALA A 228 5.83 -13.12 -13.92
N GLU A 229 7.03 -12.91 -13.37
CA GLU A 229 8.18 -13.80 -13.54
C GLU A 229 7.88 -15.21 -13.01
N VAL A 230 7.31 -15.32 -11.80
CA VAL A 230 6.93 -16.61 -11.21
C VAL A 230 5.88 -17.33 -12.08
N ARG A 231 4.89 -16.60 -12.61
CA ARG A 231 3.88 -17.18 -13.52
C ARG A 231 4.52 -17.65 -14.82
N GLU A 232 5.41 -16.87 -15.41
CA GLU A 232 6.08 -17.24 -16.65
C GLU A 232 6.99 -18.46 -16.45
N ASN A 233 7.77 -18.51 -15.37
CA ASN A 233 8.61 -19.67 -15.05
C ASN A 233 7.78 -20.95 -14.84
N ARG A 234 6.60 -20.84 -14.20
CA ARG A 234 5.67 -21.97 -14.08
C ARG A 234 5.11 -22.40 -15.44
N ARG A 235 4.76 -21.45 -16.31
CA ARG A 235 4.25 -21.72 -17.66
C ARG A 235 5.29 -22.41 -18.54
N THR A 236 6.53 -21.94 -18.54
CA THR A 236 7.63 -22.55 -19.31
C THR A 236 7.97 -23.94 -18.78
N GLY A 237 7.98 -24.13 -17.45
CA GLY A 237 8.15 -25.44 -16.82
C GLY A 237 7.03 -26.42 -17.18
N GLN A 238 5.79 -25.96 -17.21
CA GLN A 238 4.65 -26.76 -17.65
C GLN A 238 4.80 -27.22 -19.10
N GLN A 239 5.06 -26.29 -20.03
CA GLN A 239 5.20 -26.60 -21.45
C GLN A 239 6.33 -27.60 -21.69
N ALA A 240 7.50 -27.38 -21.08
CA ALA A 240 8.63 -28.29 -21.24
C ALA A 240 8.32 -29.69 -20.70
N LYS A 241 7.57 -29.82 -19.59
CA LYS A 241 7.13 -31.12 -19.06
C LYS A 241 6.11 -31.79 -19.98
N GLU A 242 5.19 -31.03 -20.56
CA GLU A 242 4.23 -31.54 -21.56
C GLU A 242 4.94 -32.06 -22.80
N ASP A 243 5.94 -31.34 -23.31
CA ASP A 243 6.75 -31.78 -24.46
C ASP A 243 7.52 -33.08 -24.17
N LEU A 244 8.06 -33.23 -22.95
CA LEU A 244 8.71 -34.48 -22.50
C LEU A 244 7.73 -35.65 -22.42
N ILE A 245 6.48 -35.39 -22.00
CA ILE A 245 5.42 -36.41 -21.99
C ILE A 245 5.11 -36.85 -23.41
N THR A 246 4.91 -35.92 -24.35
CA THR A 246 4.65 -36.26 -25.75
C THR A 246 5.79 -37.07 -26.39
N GLN A 247 7.04 -36.73 -26.08
CA GLN A 247 8.19 -37.53 -26.53
C GLN A 247 8.20 -38.94 -25.93
N ALA A 248 7.87 -39.08 -24.64
CA ALA A 248 7.74 -40.40 -24.01
C ALA A 248 6.58 -41.21 -24.61
N GLU A 249 5.44 -40.58 -24.89
CA GLU A 249 4.29 -41.20 -25.54
C GLU A 249 4.65 -41.71 -26.94
N ALA A 250 5.41 -40.96 -27.73
CA ALA A 250 5.86 -41.38 -29.06
C ALA A 250 6.78 -42.62 -29.02
N LEU A 251 7.54 -42.78 -27.95
CA LEU A 251 8.49 -43.88 -27.75
C LEU A 251 7.86 -45.11 -27.05
N ASN A 252 6.63 -45.00 -26.54
CA ASN A 252 6.05 -45.99 -25.62
C ASN A 252 5.81 -47.39 -26.23
N SER A 253 5.73 -47.48 -27.55
CA SER A 253 5.44 -48.70 -28.32
C SER A 253 6.63 -49.20 -29.14
N SER A 254 7.78 -48.52 -29.02
CA SER A 254 9.02 -48.93 -29.69
C SER A 254 9.49 -50.31 -29.22
N THR A 255 9.96 -51.11 -30.17
CA THR A 255 10.56 -52.43 -29.91
C THR A 255 12.09 -52.41 -29.99
N ASP A 256 12.69 -51.26 -30.26
CA ASP A 256 14.12 -51.03 -30.12
C ASP A 256 14.49 -50.80 -28.64
N TRP A 257 14.63 -51.91 -27.92
CA TRP A 257 14.77 -51.92 -26.46
C TRP A 257 16.02 -51.21 -25.93
N GLY A 258 17.08 -51.09 -26.74
CA GLY A 258 18.33 -50.45 -26.34
C GLY A 258 18.21 -48.94 -26.45
N ALA A 259 18.09 -48.46 -27.69
CA ALA A 259 18.06 -47.02 -27.97
C ALA A 259 16.87 -46.31 -27.29
N THR A 260 15.71 -46.97 -27.22
CA THR A 260 14.54 -46.37 -26.53
C THR A 260 14.71 -46.35 -25.01
N PHE A 261 15.43 -47.30 -24.42
CA PHE A 261 15.71 -47.22 -22.97
C PHE A 261 16.60 -46.03 -22.66
N ASP A 262 17.66 -45.80 -23.42
CA ASP A 262 18.56 -44.66 -23.23
C ASP A 262 17.80 -43.33 -23.43
N ALA A 263 17.00 -43.21 -24.50
CA ALA A 263 16.14 -42.05 -24.72
C ALA A 263 15.15 -41.80 -23.56
N MET A 264 14.55 -42.86 -23.00
CA MET A 264 13.65 -42.76 -21.85
C MET A 264 14.37 -42.39 -20.54
N GLN A 265 15.67 -42.64 -20.42
CA GLN A 265 16.49 -42.14 -19.31
C GLN A 265 16.85 -40.66 -19.52
N ASP A 266 17.23 -40.28 -20.74
CA ASP A 266 17.53 -38.89 -21.10
C ASP A 266 16.31 -37.99 -20.85
N LEU A 267 15.10 -38.43 -21.22
CA LEU A 267 13.86 -37.69 -20.92
C LEU A 267 13.64 -37.53 -19.40
N MET A 268 14.05 -38.52 -18.59
CA MET A 268 13.92 -38.44 -17.14
C MET A 268 14.96 -37.50 -16.52
N GLU A 269 16.16 -37.43 -17.11
CA GLU A 269 17.17 -36.46 -16.71
C GLU A 269 16.76 -35.03 -17.08
N GLN A 270 16.21 -34.84 -18.28
CA GLN A 270 15.61 -33.57 -18.71
C GLN A 270 14.46 -33.17 -17.77
N TRP A 271 13.56 -34.10 -17.43
CA TRP A 271 12.46 -33.85 -16.50
C TRP A 271 12.93 -33.31 -15.14
N LYS A 272 14.01 -33.87 -14.60
CA LYS A 272 14.60 -33.43 -13.32
C LYS A 272 15.22 -32.04 -13.39
N ARG A 273 15.65 -31.61 -14.58
CA ARG A 273 16.24 -30.28 -14.84
C ARG A 273 15.18 -29.21 -15.15
N THR A 274 13.98 -29.62 -15.57
CA THR A 274 12.90 -28.69 -15.93
C THR A 274 12.39 -27.95 -14.68
N PRO A 275 12.19 -26.62 -14.77
CA PRO A 275 11.62 -25.84 -13.67
C PRO A 275 10.23 -26.35 -13.24
N SER A 276 9.85 -26.04 -12.00
CA SER A 276 8.55 -26.42 -11.45
C SER A 276 7.41 -25.66 -12.12
N ALA A 277 6.34 -26.36 -12.48
CA ALA A 277 5.08 -25.77 -12.95
C ALA A 277 4.13 -25.39 -11.78
N GLY A 278 4.61 -25.51 -10.55
CA GLY A 278 3.81 -25.44 -9.33
C GLY A 278 3.36 -26.81 -8.86
N ARG A 279 3.27 -27.00 -7.55
CA ARG A 279 3.10 -28.31 -6.89
C ARG A 279 1.96 -29.16 -7.49
N LYS A 280 0.76 -28.60 -7.60
CA LYS A 280 -0.41 -29.32 -8.11
C LYS A 280 -0.21 -29.76 -9.57
N THR A 281 0.24 -28.84 -10.43
CA THR A 281 0.48 -29.11 -11.85
C THR A 281 1.61 -30.12 -12.03
N ASP A 282 2.68 -30.01 -11.24
CA ASP A 282 3.81 -30.95 -11.27
C ASP A 282 3.38 -32.37 -10.90
N ASP A 283 2.53 -32.53 -9.88
CA ASP A 283 1.98 -33.82 -9.46
C ASP A 283 1.15 -34.46 -10.60
N GLU A 284 0.30 -33.67 -11.27
CA GLU A 284 -0.52 -34.11 -12.40
C GLU A 284 0.34 -34.50 -13.62
N LEU A 285 1.29 -33.65 -14.00
CA LEU A 285 2.19 -33.90 -15.13
C LEU A 285 3.09 -35.11 -14.86
N TRP A 286 3.57 -35.30 -13.63
CA TRP A 286 4.37 -36.46 -13.28
C TRP A 286 3.62 -37.77 -13.46
N ASN A 287 2.36 -37.82 -13.00
CA ASN A 287 1.53 -39.01 -13.16
C ASN A 287 1.33 -39.34 -14.64
N ARG A 288 1.13 -38.33 -15.49
CA ARG A 288 1.07 -38.50 -16.96
C ARG A 288 2.39 -39.01 -17.53
N PHE A 289 3.52 -38.44 -17.14
CA PHE A 289 4.84 -38.87 -17.60
C PHE A 289 5.16 -40.32 -17.20
N ARG A 290 4.82 -40.72 -15.97
CA ARG A 290 4.91 -42.12 -15.51
C ARG A 290 4.06 -43.03 -16.39
N ALA A 291 2.80 -42.68 -16.59
CA ALA A 291 1.86 -43.47 -17.38
C ALA A 291 2.31 -43.59 -18.86
N ALA A 292 2.90 -42.54 -19.43
CA ALA A 292 3.44 -42.56 -20.79
C ALA A 292 4.61 -43.56 -20.96
N ARG A 293 5.44 -43.73 -19.93
CA ARG A 293 6.62 -44.62 -19.95
C ARG A 293 6.29 -46.07 -19.62
N GLU A 294 5.27 -46.30 -18.80
CA GLU A 294 4.91 -47.63 -18.28
C GLU A 294 4.72 -48.72 -19.36
N PRO A 295 4.04 -48.48 -20.49
CA PRO A 295 3.84 -49.49 -21.53
C PRO A 295 5.15 -50.06 -22.10
N PHE A 296 6.14 -49.20 -22.38
CA PHE A 296 7.44 -49.62 -22.91
C PHE A 296 8.17 -50.53 -21.93
N PHE A 297 8.24 -50.11 -20.66
CA PHE A 297 8.95 -50.88 -19.63
C PHE A 297 8.28 -52.22 -19.33
N GLU A 298 6.94 -52.28 -19.33
CA GLU A 298 6.21 -53.53 -19.17
C GLU A 298 6.38 -54.46 -20.39
N ALA A 299 6.35 -53.93 -21.61
CA ALA A 299 6.60 -54.70 -22.83
C ALA A 299 8.04 -55.26 -22.87
N ARG A 300 9.03 -54.43 -22.55
CA ARG A 300 10.44 -54.83 -22.42
C ARG A 300 10.59 -55.93 -21.39
N LYS A 301 10.05 -55.75 -20.18
CA LYS A 301 10.11 -56.73 -19.09
C LYS A 301 9.55 -58.09 -19.50
N LYS A 302 8.39 -58.12 -20.19
CA LYS A 302 7.78 -59.34 -20.72
C LYS A 302 8.70 -60.03 -21.75
N GLN A 303 9.25 -59.29 -22.70
CA GLN A 303 10.15 -59.83 -23.72
C GLN A 303 11.42 -60.45 -23.13
N PHE A 304 12.08 -59.75 -22.22
CA PHE A 304 13.28 -60.27 -21.55
C PHE A 304 12.97 -61.45 -20.60
N ALA A 305 11.77 -61.52 -20.02
CA ALA A 305 11.33 -62.68 -19.25
C ALA A 305 11.13 -63.92 -20.14
N GLU A 306 10.51 -63.74 -21.31
CA GLU A 306 10.30 -64.82 -22.27
C GLU A 306 11.62 -65.36 -22.86
N ASN A 307 12.53 -64.46 -23.26
CA ASN A 307 13.86 -64.85 -23.74
C ASN A 307 14.63 -65.69 -22.70
N ARG A 308 14.53 -65.34 -21.40
CA ARG A 308 15.14 -66.14 -20.32
C ARG A 308 14.47 -67.49 -20.12
N ARG A 309 13.14 -67.59 -20.29
CA ARG A 309 12.41 -68.87 -20.23
C ARG A 309 12.81 -69.79 -21.37
N GLN A 310 13.01 -69.26 -22.57
CA GLN A 310 13.45 -70.03 -23.73
C GLN A 310 14.89 -70.52 -23.57
N GLN A 311 15.81 -69.66 -23.10
CA GLN A 311 17.19 -70.05 -22.80
C GLN A 311 17.27 -71.14 -21.70
N SER A 312 16.47 -71.04 -20.64
CA SER A 312 16.45 -72.05 -19.58
C SER A 312 15.78 -73.37 -19.98
N ARG A 313 14.81 -73.36 -20.91
CA ARG A 313 14.25 -74.56 -21.53
C ARG A 313 15.26 -75.27 -22.44
N GLY A 314 15.95 -74.53 -23.30
CA GLY A 314 17.00 -75.09 -24.17
C GLY A 314 18.17 -75.69 -23.38
N ALA A 315 18.56 -75.07 -22.26
CA ALA A 315 19.60 -75.59 -21.37
C ALA A 315 19.19 -76.88 -20.63
N ARG A 316 17.89 -77.09 -20.35
CA ARG A 316 17.38 -78.34 -19.75
C ARG A 316 17.30 -79.49 -20.76
N ASP A 317 17.02 -79.20 -22.03
CA ASP A 317 16.92 -80.20 -23.09
C ASP A 317 18.30 -80.73 -23.54
N GLN A 318 19.33 -79.88 -23.55
CA GLN A 318 20.71 -80.29 -23.84
C GLN A 318 21.44 -81.01 -22.68
N GLY A 319 20.81 -81.10 -21.50
CA GLY A 319 21.44 -81.63 -20.29
C GLY A 319 21.12 -83.07 -19.92
N ARG A 320 20.46 -83.87 -20.78
CA ARG A 320 20.09 -85.27 -20.46
C ARG A 320 21.18 -86.25 -20.93
N PRO A 321 22.01 -86.85 -20.04
CA PRO A 321 22.98 -87.84 -20.47
C PRO A 321 22.24 -89.13 -20.81
N ARG A 322 22.46 -89.68 -22.01
CA ARG A 322 22.04 -91.03 -22.37
C ARG A 322 22.86 -92.04 -21.56
N GLY A 323 22.11 -92.91 -20.87
CA GLY A 323 22.49 -94.12 -20.14
C GLY A 323 23.96 -94.50 -20.00
N ARG A 324 24.38 -94.75 -18.76
CA ARG A 324 25.36 -95.81 -18.46
C ARG A 324 24.96 -96.55 -17.19
N SER A 325 24.64 -97.83 -17.36
CA SER A 325 24.46 -98.81 -16.29
C SER A 325 25.78 -99.03 -15.53
N GLN A 326 25.75 -99.07 -14.20
CA GLN A 326 26.43 -100.07 -13.35
C GLN A 326 26.17 -99.79 -11.85
N ALA A 327 25.82 -100.85 -11.12
CA ALA A 327 25.78 -100.94 -9.66
C ALA A 327 27.10 -101.55 -9.14
N PRO A 328 27.25 -101.82 -7.82
CA PRO A 328 27.33 -100.88 -6.70
C PRO A 328 28.69 -101.03 -5.98
N ARG A 329 29.12 -100.06 -5.16
CA ARG A 329 30.11 -100.31 -4.09
C ARG A 329 30.05 -99.27 -2.97
N ASP A 330 30.38 -99.81 -1.81
CA ASP A 330 30.10 -99.40 -0.44
C ASP A 330 31.21 -98.50 0.17
N ARG A 331 30.84 -97.85 1.28
CA ARG A 331 31.64 -97.19 2.34
C ARG A 331 32.31 -95.84 2.10
N GLY A 332 31.76 -94.87 2.85
CA GLY A 332 32.45 -94.35 4.04
C GLY A 332 33.13 -92.99 3.87
N GLY A 333 32.76 -92.03 4.72
CA GLY A 333 33.55 -90.81 4.91
C GLY A 333 32.73 -89.55 5.11
N SER A 334 32.61 -89.17 6.36
CA SER A 334 32.06 -87.93 6.91
C SER A 334 32.64 -86.62 6.34
N ALA A 335 31.82 -85.57 6.45
CA ALA A 335 32.15 -84.21 6.93
C ALA A 335 31.97 -83.04 5.94
N SER A 336 30.88 -82.31 6.22
CA SER A 336 30.79 -80.84 6.37
C SER A 336 30.79 -79.88 5.17
N PRO A 337 30.11 -78.72 5.34
CA PRO A 337 29.52 -77.95 4.26
C PRO A 337 30.28 -76.65 3.97
N GLY A 338 30.34 -76.24 2.71
CA GLY A 338 30.74 -74.87 2.39
C GLY A 338 31.36 -74.70 1.01
N ALA A 339 30.52 -74.41 0.01
CA ALA A 339 30.89 -73.55 -1.12
C ALA A 339 29.62 -73.28 -1.93
N ARG A 340 28.95 -72.16 -1.63
CA ARG A 340 27.92 -71.60 -2.50
C ARG A 340 28.60 -71.23 -3.81
N ARG A 341 28.19 -71.92 -4.88
CA ARG A 341 28.44 -71.52 -6.26
C ARG A 341 27.87 -70.11 -6.43
N SER A 342 28.74 -69.15 -6.73
CA SER A 342 28.34 -67.83 -7.22
C SER A 342 27.66 -68.02 -8.58
N SER A 343 26.34 -68.18 -8.55
CA SER A 343 25.50 -67.91 -9.69
C SER A 343 25.36 -66.40 -9.77
N ASN A 344 25.99 -65.79 -10.77
CA ASN A 344 25.75 -64.41 -11.18
C ASN A 344 24.33 -64.30 -11.76
N GLN A 345 23.33 -64.36 -10.89
CA GLN A 345 21.97 -63.89 -11.14
C GLN A 345 21.81 -62.57 -10.39
N GLY A 346 22.59 -61.58 -10.79
CA GLY A 346 22.47 -60.21 -10.34
C GLY A 346 21.42 -59.48 -11.17
N SER A 347 20.32 -59.12 -10.52
CA SER A 347 19.51 -57.93 -10.77
C SER A 347 18.97 -57.69 -12.20
N LEU A 348 17.77 -58.23 -12.47
CA LEU A 348 16.82 -57.62 -13.40
C LEU A 348 15.45 -57.38 -12.73
N HIS A 349 15.39 -57.50 -11.40
CA HIS A 349 14.18 -57.26 -10.61
C HIS A 349 14.20 -55.93 -9.83
N ALA A 350 15.32 -55.19 -9.84
CA ALA A 350 15.46 -53.93 -9.10
C ALA A 350 15.19 -52.66 -9.94
N SER A 351 15.33 -52.70 -11.27
CA SER A 351 15.30 -51.47 -12.09
C SER A 351 13.95 -50.75 -12.22
N LEU A 352 12.80 -51.36 -11.89
CA LEU A 352 11.53 -50.62 -11.96
C LEU A 352 11.17 -49.95 -10.62
N ALA A 353 11.59 -50.52 -9.49
CA ALA A 353 11.30 -49.96 -8.16
C ALA A 353 12.31 -48.87 -7.76
N GLU A 354 13.59 -48.98 -8.17
CA GLU A 354 14.60 -47.93 -7.93
C GLU A 354 14.43 -46.71 -8.84
N LEU A 355 13.73 -46.83 -9.98
CA LEU A 355 13.40 -45.70 -10.86
C LEU A 355 12.11 -44.96 -10.44
N VAL A 356 11.38 -45.52 -9.47
CA VAL A 356 10.03 -45.12 -9.06
C VAL A 356 10.03 -44.82 -7.56
N GLY A 357 10.96 -43.94 -7.15
CA GLY A 357 10.91 -43.35 -5.81
C GLY A 357 9.62 -42.51 -5.62
N PRO A 358 9.14 -42.37 -4.37
CA PRO A 358 8.02 -41.49 -4.08
C PRO A 358 8.36 -40.06 -4.52
N LEU A 359 7.37 -39.38 -5.11
CA LEU A 359 7.47 -38.02 -5.66
C LEU A 359 8.16 -37.02 -4.71
N ARG A 360 7.99 -37.26 -3.41
CA ARG A 360 8.51 -36.49 -2.28
C ARG A 360 10.04 -36.43 -2.20
N ASP A 361 10.75 -37.41 -2.75
CA ASP A 361 12.22 -37.47 -2.70
C ASP A 361 12.89 -36.95 -3.98
N MET A 362 12.14 -36.83 -5.09
CA MET A 362 12.66 -36.33 -6.38
C MET A 362 12.61 -34.81 -6.49
N PHE A 363 11.70 -34.17 -5.76
CA PHE A 363 11.66 -32.73 -5.58
C PHE A 363 11.93 -32.49 -4.09
N PRO A 364 13.20 -32.31 -3.67
CA PRO A 364 13.49 -31.85 -2.32
C PRO A 364 12.67 -30.57 -2.17
N ALA A 365 11.71 -30.59 -1.24
CA ALA A 365 10.97 -29.40 -0.87
C ALA A 365 12.03 -28.39 -0.45
N ASP A 366 12.34 -27.46 -1.35
CA ASP A 366 13.32 -26.45 -1.02
C ASP A 366 12.71 -25.65 0.11
N ARG A 367 13.45 -25.67 1.21
CA ARG A 367 13.03 -25.12 2.48
C ARG A 367 12.98 -23.61 2.31
N LYS A 368 11.77 -23.07 2.26
CA LYS A 368 11.31 -22.03 3.18
C LYS A 368 9.79 -21.94 3.07
N LYS A 369 9.17 -21.63 4.20
CA LYS A 369 7.76 -21.30 4.32
C LYS A 369 7.40 -20.21 3.31
N GLU A 370 6.84 -20.58 2.16
CA GLU A 370 5.99 -19.71 1.34
C GLU A 370 4.52 -20.05 1.67
N GLU A 371 4.19 -20.09 2.97
CA GLU A 371 2.78 -20.07 3.42
C GLU A 371 2.33 -18.66 3.82
N ASP A 372 3.19 -17.66 3.65
CA ASP A 372 2.84 -16.25 3.75
C ASP A 372 3.60 -15.47 2.65
N ASP A 373 3.08 -15.46 1.42
CA ASP A 373 3.49 -14.50 0.37
C ASP A 373 2.30 -14.10 -0.53
#